data_AF-A0A5P0ZQL5-F1
#
_entry.id   AF-A0A5P0ZQL5-F1
#
_cell.length_a   1.000
_cell.length_b   1.000
_cell.length_c   1.000
_cell.angle_alpha   90.00
_cell.angle_beta   90.00
_cell.angle_gamma   90.00
#
_symmetry.space_group_name_H-M   'P 1'
#
loop_
_entity.id
_entity.type
_entity.pdbx_description
1 polymer ?
#
loop_
_entity_poly.entity_id
_entity_poly.type
_entity_poly.pdbx_seq_one_letter_code
_entity_poly.pdbx_strand_id
1 'polypeptide(L)'
;MTILFKKKLFLTEDANEFIEGYLDYIRDVNPEDIYEGLTDKQILKNKFIFKIYQLENLDSLNVKWVISNNKVSVKANFWNSKSVTLGSINLSQGFRNVSEQDSYPTLKISGGEYKKVVTNEFGEDTIKTYFEPYQLTLELHKADSTVYKSQKIDTLYHSAFKTESSLVKTAKLLMSFFAVFGLVLGLGFMFAGFFLTGLMVIIAFFGVNSYTLLISGSRLTPQHQTIN
;
A
#
# COMPACT_ATOMS: atom_id res chain seq x y z
N MET A 1 7.13 5.06 -6.17
CA MET A 1 6.39 6.03 -7.00
C MET A 1 7.39 7.09 -7.43
N THR A 2 7.71 7.17 -8.72
CA THR A 2 8.72 8.11 -9.22
C THR A 2 8.11 9.47 -9.57
N ILE A 3 8.67 10.55 -9.04
CA ILE A 3 8.32 11.92 -9.44
C ILE A 3 8.99 12.22 -10.79
N LEU A 4 8.18 12.49 -11.81
CA LEU A 4 8.65 12.85 -13.15
C LEU A 4 8.73 14.36 -13.36
N PHE A 5 7.89 15.12 -12.67
CA PHE A 5 7.84 16.57 -12.76
C PHE A 5 7.44 17.17 -11.41
N LYS A 6 8.03 18.30 -11.06
CA LYS A 6 7.74 19.04 -9.82
C LYS A 6 7.82 20.53 -10.06
N LYS A 7 6.74 21.26 -9.78
CA LYS A 7 6.75 22.73 -9.90
C LYS A 7 5.78 23.42 -8.94
N LYS A 8 6.24 24.50 -8.34
CA LYS A 8 5.40 25.40 -7.53
C LYS A 8 4.39 26.12 -8.42
N LEU A 9 3.15 26.21 -7.96
CA LEU A 9 2.07 26.91 -8.64
C LEU A 9 2.13 28.41 -8.34
N PHE A 10 1.76 29.21 -9.33
CA PHE A 10 1.31 30.59 -9.09
C PHE A 10 -0.16 30.50 -8.67
N LEU A 11 -0.42 30.74 -7.38
CA LEU A 11 -1.74 30.57 -6.78
C LEU A 11 -2.74 31.62 -7.29
N THR A 12 -4.00 31.22 -7.40
CA THR A 12 -5.15 32.12 -7.60
C THR A 12 -5.66 32.64 -6.25
N GLU A 13 -6.56 33.62 -6.29
CA GLU A 13 -7.24 34.14 -5.08
C GLU A 13 -8.07 33.04 -4.40
N ASP A 14 -8.74 32.20 -5.18
CA ASP A 14 -9.57 31.08 -4.70
C ASP A 14 -8.77 29.96 -4.01
N ALA A 15 -7.43 29.95 -4.13
CA ALA A 15 -6.59 28.89 -3.60
C ALA A 15 -6.62 28.82 -2.07
N ASN A 16 -6.69 29.98 -1.40
CA ASN A 16 -6.72 30.03 0.06
C ASN A 16 -8.04 29.49 0.61
N GLU A 17 -9.17 29.92 0.05
CA GLU A 17 -10.49 29.41 0.46
C GLU A 17 -10.60 27.90 0.24
N PHE A 18 -10.02 27.39 -0.85
CA PHE A 18 -9.93 25.96 -1.09
C PHE A 18 -9.13 25.22 0.00
N ILE A 19 -7.97 25.76 0.40
CA ILE A 19 -7.11 25.14 1.41
C ILE A 19 -7.81 25.11 2.77
N GLU A 20 -8.41 26.23 3.19
CA GLU A 20 -9.16 26.30 4.44
C GLU A 20 -10.34 25.31 4.43
N GLY A 21 -11.11 25.29 3.34
CA GLY A 21 -12.21 24.33 3.20
C GLY A 21 -11.75 22.86 3.22
N TYR A 22 -10.55 22.57 2.70
CA TYR A 22 -9.97 21.23 2.79
C TYR A 22 -9.53 20.90 4.22
N LEU A 23 -8.95 21.85 4.95
CA LEU A 23 -8.57 21.67 6.35
C LEU A 23 -9.80 21.39 7.22
N ASP A 24 -10.89 22.11 7.00
CA ASP A 24 -12.16 21.87 7.70
C ASP A 24 -12.73 20.49 7.38
N TYR A 25 -12.69 20.07 6.11
CA TYR A 25 -13.07 18.71 5.73
C TYR A 25 -12.24 17.63 6.45
N ILE A 26 -10.92 17.80 6.55
CA ILE A 26 -10.07 16.84 7.27
C ILE A 26 -10.36 16.87 8.77
N ARG A 27 -10.60 18.04 9.37
CA ARG A 27 -11.01 18.15 10.78
C ARG A 27 -12.29 17.35 11.07
N ASP A 28 -13.24 17.35 10.13
CA ASP A 28 -14.51 16.65 10.29
C ASP A 28 -14.38 15.13 10.08
N VAL A 29 -13.57 14.70 9.10
CA VAL A 29 -13.48 13.29 8.70
C VAL A 29 -12.41 12.52 9.47
N ASN A 30 -11.24 13.13 9.67
CA ASN A 30 -10.11 12.54 10.39
C ASN A 30 -9.27 13.63 11.08
N PRO A 31 -9.71 14.13 12.25
CA PRO A 31 -9.00 15.19 12.97
C PRO A 31 -7.59 14.78 13.41
N GLU A 32 -7.30 13.48 13.49
CA GLU A 32 -5.96 12.97 13.79
C GLU A 32 -4.98 13.19 12.64
N ASP A 33 -5.39 13.51 11.41
CA ASP A 33 -4.42 13.84 10.36
C ASP A 33 -3.86 15.27 10.50
N ILE A 34 -4.49 16.10 11.34
CA ILE A 34 -4.07 17.48 11.60
C ILE A 34 -2.82 17.46 12.50
N TYR A 35 -1.70 17.99 11.99
CA TYR A 35 -0.36 17.89 12.62
C TYR A 35 0.12 16.44 12.85
N GLU A 36 -0.21 15.53 11.93
CA GLU A 36 0.17 14.11 12.03
C GLU A 36 -0.34 13.42 13.31
N GLY A 37 -1.42 13.94 13.91
CA GLY A 37 -2.08 13.34 15.07
C GLY A 37 -1.34 13.54 16.38
N LEU A 38 -0.33 14.41 16.38
CA LEU A 38 0.51 14.67 17.54
C LEU A 38 -0.10 15.74 18.45
N THR A 39 -0.35 15.37 19.70
CA THR A 39 -0.68 16.30 20.77
C THR A 39 0.54 17.12 21.19
N ASP A 40 0.34 18.30 21.77
CA ASP A 40 1.43 19.17 22.26
C ASP A 40 2.37 18.45 23.22
N LYS A 41 1.82 17.57 24.08
CA LYS A 41 2.59 16.72 25.00
C LYS A 41 3.51 15.74 24.25
N GLN A 42 3.04 15.14 23.16
CA GLN A 42 3.85 14.26 22.32
C GLN A 42 4.93 15.03 21.57
N ILE A 43 4.60 16.23 21.07
CA ILE A 43 5.55 17.11 20.38
C ILE A 43 6.69 17.52 21.32
N LEU A 44 6.37 17.92 22.56
CA LEU A 44 7.36 18.27 23.59
C LEU A 44 8.23 17.07 24.00
N LYS A 45 7.62 15.91 24.23
CA LYS A 45 8.35 14.70 24.67
C LYS A 45 9.43 14.27 23.68
N ASN A 46 9.15 14.41 22.39
CA ASN A 46 10.07 14.00 21.34
C ASN A 46 11.13 15.07 21.01
N LYS A 47 11.12 16.24 21.68
CA LYS A 47 12.01 17.38 21.44
C LYS A 47 12.20 17.65 19.95
N PHE A 48 11.11 17.71 19.19
CA PHE A 48 11.21 18.00 17.76
C PHE A 48 11.88 19.35 17.57
N ILE A 49 13.11 19.31 17.04
CA ILE A 49 13.89 20.51 16.65
C ILE A 49 13.25 21.16 15.40
N PHE A 50 12.37 20.43 14.72
CA PHE A 50 11.75 20.78 13.44
C PHE A 50 10.34 21.34 13.60
N LYS A 51 9.88 22.12 12.61
CA LYS A 51 8.50 22.61 12.50
C LYS A 51 7.59 21.43 12.14
N ILE A 52 6.44 21.33 12.80
CA ILE A 52 5.41 20.34 12.45
C ILE A 52 4.28 21.10 11.80
N TYR A 53 4.13 20.95 10.48
CA TYR A 53 3.07 21.60 9.73
C TYR A 53 1.72 20.90 9.96
N GLN A 54 0.65 21.66 9.82
CA GLN A 54 -0.71 21.16 9.96
C GLN A 54 -1.06 20.12 8.89
N LEU A 55 -0.54 20.31 7.69
CA LEU A 55 -0.79 19.45 6.55
C LEU A 55 0.46 19.41 5.64
N GLU A 56 0.90 18.22 5.26
CA GLU A 56 2.03 18.06 4.32
C GLU A 56 1.60 17.47 2.96
N ASN A 57 0.58 16.62 2.94
CA ASN A 57 0.09 15.96 1.71
C ASN A 57 -1.42 16.14 1.54
N LEU A 58 -1.85 16.24 0.28
CA LEU A 58 -3.24 16.44 -0.12
C LEU A 58 -3.80 15.18 -0.82
N ASP A 59 -3.71 14.04 -0.15
CA ASP A 59 -3.89 12.72 -0.77
C ASP A 59 -5.34 12.41 -1.18
N SER A 60 -6.32 13.10 -0.60
CA SER A 60 -7.74 12.93 -0.93
C SER A 60 -8.24 13.84 -2.05
N LEU A 61 -7.35 14.57 -2.71
CA LEU A 61 -7.73 15.48 -3.80
C LEU A 61 -7.86 14.76 -5.13
N ASN A 62 -8.91 15.10 -5.87
CA ASN A 62 -8.98 14.84 -7.30
C ASN A 62 -8.37 16.04 -8.03
N VAL A 63 -7.19 15.83 -8.59
CA VAL A 63 -6.42 16.88 -9.28
C VAL A 63 -6.53 16.68 -10.78
N LYS A 64 -6.79 17.77 -11.51
CA LYS A 64 -6.81 17.81 -12.97
C LYS A 64 -6.03 19.02 -13.45
N TRP A 65 -5.51 18.96 -14.67
CA TRP A 65 -4.92 20.13 -15.31
C TRP A 65 -5.58 20.41 -16.66
N VAL A 66 -5.55 21.67 -17.07
CA VAL A 66 -6.03 22.14 -18.38
C VAL A 66 -4.93 22.96 -19.02
N ILE A 67 -4.57 22.63 -20.26
CA ILE A 67 -3.57 23.35 -21.04
C ILE A 67 -4.28 24.33 -21.96
N SER A 68 -3.98 25.62 -21.82
CA SER A 68 -4.53 26.68 -22.67
C SER A 68 -3.57 27.86 -22.73
N ASN A 69 -3.41 28.50 -23.88
CA ASN A 69 -2.62 29.73 -24.04
C ASN A 69 -1.21 29.65 -23.42
N ASN A 70 -0.49 28.56 -23.68
CA ASN A 70 0.85 28.30 -23.15
C ASN A 70 0.95 28.29 -21.61
N LYS A 71 -0.16 28.04 -20.92
CA LYS A 71 -0.24 27.85 -19.47
C LYS A 71 -0.91 26.53 -19.15
N VAL A 72 -0.49 25.94 -18.04
CA VAL A 72 -1.13 24.78 -17.42
C VAL A 72 -1.86 25.29 -16.19
N SER A 73 -3.19 25.25 -16.23
CA SER A 73 -4.03 25.59 -15.09
C SER A 73 -4.34 24.32 -14.30
N VAL A 74 -4.08 24.33 -13.00
CA VAL A 74 -4.36 23.19 -12.12
C VAL A 74 -5.66 23.43 -11.40
N LYS A 75 -6.55 22.45 -11.49
CA LYS A 75 -7.84 22.41 -10.82
C LYS A 75 -7.86 21.26 -9.83
N ALA A 76 -8.51 21.46 -8.71
CA ALA A 76 -8.76 20.38 -7.76
C ALA A 76 -10.15 20.47 -7.17
N ASN A 77 -10.62 19.33 -6.67
CA ASN A 77 -11.71 19.26 -5.71
C ASN A 77 -11.46 18.14 -4.70
N PHE A 78 -12.19 18.21 -3.60
CA PHE A 78 -12.31 17.17 -2.58
C PHE A 78 -13.79 16.93 -2.34
N TRP A 79 -14.15 15.72 -1.94
CA TRP A 79 -15.49 15.36 -1.46
C TRP A 79 -16.69 16.21 -1.94
N ASN A 80 -17.27 15.87 -3.10
CA ASN A 80 -18.43 16.58 -3.68
C ASN A 80 -18.30 18.11 -3.84
N SER A 81 -17.12 18.70 -3.58
CA SER A 81 -16.88 20.12 -3.76
C SER A 81 -16.75 20.49 -5.23
N LYS A 82 -17.05 21.75 -5.54
CA LYS A 82 -16.89 22.29 -6.89
C LYS A 82 -15.40 22.31 -7.24
N SER A 83 -15.10 22.01 -8.50
CA SER A 83 -13.72 22.10 -9.00
C SER A 83 -13.28 23.56 -9.07
N VAL A 84 -12.25 23.91 -8.32
CA VAL A 84 -11.67 25.26 -8.24
C VAL A 84 -10.32 25.26 -8.96
N THR A 85 -10.01 26.38 -9.62
CA THR A 85 -8.68 26.59 -10.20
C THR A 85 -7.76 27.10 -9.10
N LEU A 86 -6.76 26.30 -8.71
CA LEU A 86 -5.87 26.62 -7.60
C LEU A 86 -4.67 27.47 -8.02
N GLY A 87 -4.29 27.37 -9.29
CA GLY A 87 -3.08 28.03 -9.76
C GLY A 87 -2.68 27.61 -11.16
N SER A 88 -1.56 28.17 -11.60
CA SER A 88 -1.01 27.85 -12.91
C SER A 88 0.51 27.78 -12.93
N ILE A 89 1.03 27.13 -13.97
CA ILE A 89 2.44 27.18 -14.37
C ILE A 89 2.55 27.49 -15.85
N ASN A 90 3.67 28.06 -16.26
CA ASN A 90 3.98 28.18 -17.68
C ASN A 90 4.19 26.79 -18.28
N LEU A 91 3.64 26.57 -19.47
CA LEU A 91 3.81 25.32 -20.19
C LEU A 91 5.27 25.17 -20.60
N SER A 92 5.89 24.08 -20.18
CA SER A 92 7.28 23.75 -20.52
C SER A 92 7.34 22.47 -21.34
N GLN A 93 8.41 22.29 -22.12
CA GLN A 93 8.61 21.06 -22.87
C GLN A 93 8.68 19.83 -21.94
N GLY A 94 9.30 19.99 -20.77
CA GLY A 94 9.34 18.93 -19.76
C GLY A 94 7.95 18.53 -19.26
N PHE A 95 7.05 19.50 -19.04
CA PHE A 95 5.67 19.20 -18.68
C PHE A 95 4.94 18.47 -19.82
N ARG A 96 5.05 18.93 -21.07
CA ARG A 96 4.42 18.28 -22.24
C ARG A 96 4.84 16.81 -22.34
N ASN A 97 6.15 16.56 -22.32
CA ASN A 97 6.72 15.22 -22.43
C ASN A 97 6.25 14.27 -21.31
N VAL A 98 6.03 14.79 -20.10
CA VAL A 98 5.56 13.99 -18.96
C VAL A 98 4.04 13.81 -19.01
N SER A 99 3.29 14.83 -19.41
CA SER A 99 1.82 14.79 -19.50
C SER A 99 1.29 13.84 -20.58
N GLU A 100 2.10 13.54 -21.60
CA GLU A 100 1.80 12.57 -22.66
C GLU A 100 2.10 11.12 -22.23
N GLN A 101 2.81 10.93 -21.12
CA GLN A 101 3.00 9.62 -20.50
C GLN A 101 1.81 9.33 -19.58
N ASP A 102 1.54 8.04 -19.29
CA ASP A 102 0.58 7.59 -18.26
C ASP A 102 1.02 8.04 -16.85
N SER A 103 0.92 9.35 -16.62
CA SER A 103 1.29 10.06 -15.41
C SER A 103 0.04 10.64 -14.78
N TYR A 104 0.04 10.73 -13.45
CA TYR A 104 -1.08 11.29 -12.70
C TYR A 104 -0.60 12.44 -11.82
N PRO A 105 -1.44 13.48 -11.65
CA PRO A 105 -1.12 14.62 -10.81
C PRO A 105 -1.38 14.33 -9.34
N THR A 106 -0.52 14.89 -8.51
CA THR A 106 -0.78 15.09 -7.09
C THR A 106 -0.42 16.53 -6.73
N LEU A 107 -0.95 17.00 -5.60
CA LEU A 107 -0.61 18.28 -5.04
C LEU A 107 0.03 18.07 -3.68
N LYS A 108 1.09 18.84 -3.42
CA LYS A 108 1.64 19.01 -2.08
C LYS A 108 1.45 20.42 -1.62
N ILE A 109 1.12 20.55 -0.35
CA ILE A 109 1.06 21.82 0.35
C ILE A 109 2.36 22.03 1.11
N SER A 110 2.77 23.29 1.23
CA SER A 110 3.87 23.71 2.10
C SER A 110 3.51 25.06 2.70
N GLY A 111 4.02 25.34 3.89
CA GLY A 111 3.55 26.47 4.70
C GLY A 111 2.26 26.13 5.45
N GLY A 112 1.49 27.15 5.83
CA GLY A 112 0.33 27.04 6.70
C GLY A 112 0.66 27.18 8.17
N GLU A 113 -0.29 26.80 9.02
CA GLU A 113 -0.07 26.72 10.46
C GLU A 113 0.94 25.62 10.79
N TYR A 114 1.87 25.92 11.69
CA TYR A 114 2.83 24.94 12.19
C TYR A 114 3.08 25.13 13.68
N LYS A 115 3.40 24.02 14.35
CA LYS A 115 3.84 24.00 15.74
C LYS A 115 5.36 23.88 15.82
N LYS A 116 5.95 24.58 16.78
CA LYS A 116 7.39 24.51 17.07
C LYS A 116 7.65 24.54 18.57
N VAL A 117 8.60 23.73 19.02
CA VAL A 117 9.14 23.77 20.39
C VAL A 117 10.05 25.00 20.53
N VAL A 118 9.79 25.83 21.54
CA VAL A 118 10.57 27.01 21.87
C VAL A 118 10.96 26.96 23.34
N THR A 119 12.26 26.94 23.59
CA THR A 119 12.84 27.03 24.93
C THR A 119 12.84 28.48 25.39
N ASN A 120 12.30 28.75 26.58
CA ASN A 120 12.31 30.08 27.18
C ASN A 120 13.69 30.42 27.79
N GLU A 121 13.83 31.65 28.30
CA GLU A 121 15.07 32.12 28.96
C GLU A 121 15.42 31.34 30.23
N PHE A 122 14.47 30.59 30.79
CA PHE A 122 14.62 29.75 31.98
C PHE A 122 14.92 28.28 31.64
N GLY A 123 15.05 27.93 30.36
CA GLY A 123 15.34 26.56 29.91
C GLY A 123 14.13 25.63 29.83
N GLU A 124 12.90 26.14 29.95
CA GLU A 124 11.67 25.36 29.82
C GLU A 124 11.14 25.38 28.38
N ASP A 125 10.80 24.19 27.88
CA ASP A 125 10.29 24.00 26.52
C ASP A 125 8.76 24.22 26.47
N THR A 126 8.32 25.08 25.56
CA THR A 126 6.90 25.35 25.30
C THR A 126 6.56 25.15 23.82
N ILE A 127 5.31 24.80 23.50
CA ILE A 127 4.82 24.77 22.12
C ILE A 127 4.28 26.14 21.75
N LYS A 128 4.72 26.67 20.60
CA LYS A 128 4.14 27.86 19.98
C LYS A 128 3.66 27.53 18.57
N THR A 129 2.50 28.08 18.23
CA THR A 129 1.93 28.03 16.89
C THR A 129 2.36 29.25 16.09
N TYR A 130 2.68 29.03 14.83
CA TYR A 130 3.09 30.04 13.87
C TYR A 130 2.39 29.79 12.54
N PHE A 131 2.48 30.74 11.62
CA PHE A 131 1.89 30.65 10.29
C PHE A 131 2.89 31.07 9.21
N GLU A 132 2.90 30.32 8.11
CA GLU A 132 3.59 30.66 6.87
C GLU A 132 2.61 30.70 5.69
N PRO A 133 2.80 31.58 4.69
CA PRO A 133 1.94 31.60 3.52
C PRO A 133 1.91 30.25 2.80
N TYR A 134 0.72 29.79 2.44
CA TYR A 134 0.56 28.55 1.70
C TYR A 134 1.25 28.58 0.33
N GLN A 135 1.87 27.47 -0.02
CA GLN A 135 2.44 27.21 -1.33
C GLN A 135 2.01 25.83 -1.81
N LEU A 136 1.42 25.76 -2.99
CA LEU A 136 1.07 24.49 -3.62
C LEU A 136 2.12 24.10 -4.67
N THR A 137 2.51 22.83 -4.64
CA THR A 137 3.42 22.23 -5.60
C THR A 137 2.71 21.13 -6.36
N LEU A 138 2.68 21.23 -7.69
CA LEU A 138 2.24 20.17 -8.56
C LEU A 138 3.37 19.15 -8.73
N GLU A 139 3.06 17.89 -8.44
CA GLU A 139 3.93 16.75 -8.74
C GLU A 139 3.22 15.84 -9.76
N LEU A 140 3.92 15.44 -10.80
CA LEU A 140 3.46 14.39 -11.72
C LEU A 140 4.23 13.12 -11.42
N HIS A 141 3.50 12.04 -11.23
CA HIS A 141 4.08 10.75 -10.88
C HIS A 141 3.83 9.75 -11.97
N LYS A 142 4.78 8.83 -12.13
CA LYS A 142 4.54 7.58 -12.82
C LYS A 142 4.07 6.55 -11.80
N ALA A 143 3.03 5.81 -12.12
CA ALA A 143 2.76 4.58 -11.38
C ALA A 143 4.02 3.72 -11.48
N ASP A 144 4.53 3.26 -10.34
CA ASP A 144 5.61 2.28 -10.39
C ASP A 144 5.04 1.10 -11.18
N SER A 145 5.72 0.72 -12.27
CA SER A 145 5.49 -0.57 -12.90
C SER A 145 6.00 -1.62 -11.93
N THR A 146 5.25 -1.83 -10.85
CA THR A 146 5.35 -3.05 -10.07
C THR A 146 4.88 -4.11 -11.05
N VAL A 147 5.83 -4.73 -11.76
CA VAL A 147 5.62 -6.07 -12.29
C VAL A 147 5.28 -6.87 -11.05
N TYR A 148 3.97 -7.03 -10.85
CA TYR A 148 3.36 -7.53 -9.64
C TYR A 148 4.05 -8.86 -9.37
N LYS A 149 4.75 -9.01 -8.24
CA LYS A 149 5.47 -10.26 -7.94
C LYS A 149 4.53 -11.48 -7.99
N SER A 150 3.22 -11.28 -7.83
CA SER A 150 2.23 -12.33 -8.05
C SER A 150 2.19 -12.82 -9.50
N GLN A 151 2.36 -11.99 -10.54
CA GLN A 151 2.40 -12.48 -11.93
C GLN A 151 3.61 -13.38 -12.19
N LYS A 152 4.75 -13.11 -11.53
CA LYS A 152 5.93 -13.99 -11.63
C LYS A 152 5.74 -15.29 -10.84
N ILE A 153 5.03 -15.24 -9.71
CA ILE A 153 4.64 -16.42 -8.94
C ILE A 153 3.57 -17.22 -9.69
N ASP A 154 2.57 -16.59 -10.30
CA ASP A 154 1.51 -17.22 -11.09
C ASP A 154 2.06 -17.85 -12.35
N THR A 155 3.00 -17.20 -13.04
CA THR A 155 3.69 -17.79 -14.21
C THR A 155 4.61 -18.93 -13.79
N LEU A 156 5.30 -18.84 -12.65
CA LEU A 156 6.03 -19.99 -12.08
C LEU A 156 5.08 -21.12 -11.66
N TYR A 157 3.94 -20.80 -11.05
CA TYR A 157 2.95 -21.76 -10.59
C TYR A 157 2.26 -22.47 -11.76
N HIS A 158 1.84 -21.73 -12.79
CA HIS A 158 1.25 -22.28 -14.01
C HIS A 158 2.27 -22.97 -14.92
N SER A 159 3.54 -22.55 -14.93
CA SER A 159 4.59 -23.24 -15.68
C SER A 159 5.04 -24.54 -15.00
N ALA A 160 5.07 -24.58 -13.67
CA ALA A 160 5.41 -25.77 -12.89
C ALA A 160 4.22 -26.74 -12.74
N PHE A 161 3.00 -26.23 -12.62
CA PHE A 161 1.77 -27.01 -12.44
C PHE A 161 0.71 -26.56 -13.45
N LYS A 162 0.76 -27.14 -14.65
CA LYS A 162 -0.11 -26.76 -15.78
C LYS A 162 -1.62 -26.96 -15.52
N THR A 163 -2.02 -27.75 -14.51
CA THR A 163 -3.43 -27.98 -14.10
C THR A 163 -3.51 -28.42 -12.62
N GLU A 164 -4.62 -28.16 -11.93
CA GLU A 164 -4.88 -28.69 -10.56
C GLU A 164 -4.74 -30.22 -10.50
N SER A 165 -5.06 -30.92 -11.59
CA SER A 165 -4.88 -32.37 -11.71
C SER A 165 -3.43 -32.84 -11.60
N SER A 166 -2.47 -32.00 -12.00
CA SER A 166 -1.02 -32.28 -11.89
C SER A 166 -0.54 -32.13 -10.45
N LEU A 167 -1.06 -31.14 -9.72
CA LEU A 167 -0.77 -30.92 -8.30
C LEU A 167 -1.24 -32.10 -7.46
N VAL A 168 -2.45 -32.59 -7.71
CA VAL A 168 -3.02 -33.76 -7.02
C VAL A 168 -2.22 -35.04 -7.33
N LYS A 169 -1.76 -35.22 -8.56
CA LYS A 169 -0.90 -36.35 -8.93
C LYS A 169 0.46 -36.30 -8.23
N THR A 170 1.12 -35.14 -8.22
CA THR A 170 2.41 -34.96 -7.54
C THR A 170 2.29 -35.11 -6.03
N ALA A 171 1.22 -34.59 -5.42
CA ALA A 171 0.93 -34.77 -4.01
C ALA A 171 0.71 -36.25 -3.64
N LYS A 172 -0.05 -37.00 -4.48
CA LYS A 172 -0.24 -38.45 -4.29
C LYS A 172 1.06 -39.22 -4.39
N LEU A 173 1.91 -38.89 -5.38
CA LEU A 173 3.23 -39.53 -5.55
C LEU A 173 4.13 -39.27 -4.34
N LEU A 174 4.16 -38.04 -3.83
CA LEU A 174 4.94 -37.65 -2.66
C LEU A 174 4.44 -38.35 -1.38
N MET A 175 3.11 -38.46 -1.20
CA MET A 175 2.52 -39.23 -0.09
C MET A 175 2.89 -40.70 -0.14
N SER A 176 2.89 -41.32 -1.33
CA SER A 176 3.36 -42.70 -1.50
C SER A 176 4.83 -42.86 -1.12
N PHE A 177 5.70 -41.91 -1.46
CA PHE A 177 7.09 -41.94 -1.02
C PHE A 177 7.22 -41.81 0.50
N PHE A 178 6.47 -40.93 1.14
CA PHE A 178 6.47 -40.82 2.60
C PHE A 178 5.93 -42.07 3.30
N ALA A 179 4.93 -42.75 2.73
CA ALA A 179 4.43 -44.02 3.26
C ALA A 179 5.49 -45.13 3.18
N VAL A 180 6.18 -45.26 2.04
CA VAL A 180 7.27 -46.24 1.88
C VAL A 180 8.43 -45.92 2.81
N PHE A 181 8.80 -44.64 2.94
CA PHE A 181 9.85 -44.21 3.86
C PHE A 181 9.50 -44.52 5.32
N GLY A 182 8.29 -44.16 5.76
CA GLY A 182 7.81 -44.46 7.11
C GLY A 182 7.77 -45.96 7.42
N LEU A 183 7.45 -46.78 6.41
CA LEU A 183 7.45 -48.24 6.54
C LEU A 183 8.88 -48.79 6.69
N VAL A 184 9.82 -48.36 5.85
CA VAL A 184 11.24 -48.78 5.93
C VAL A 184 11.85 -48.36 7.27
N LEU A 185 11.59 -47.13 7.69
CA LEU A 185 12.15 -46.55 8.91
C LEU A 185 11.53 -47.21 10.16
N GLY A 186 10.22 -47.46 10.15
CA GLY A 186 9.52 -48.18 11.20
C GLY A 186 9.98 -49.63 11.35
N LEU A 187 10.13 -50.37 10.24
CA LEU A 187 10.71 -51.71 10.25
C LEU A 187 12.17 -51.69 10.75
N GLY A 188 12.96 -50.69 10.36
CA GLY A 188 14.33 -50.49 10.86
C GLY A 188 14.38 -50.36 12.38
N PHE A 189 13.49 -49.58 12.98
CA PHE A 189 13.38 -49.48 14.43
C PHE A 189 12.94 -50.78 15.10
N MET A 190 12.04 -51.54 14.47
CA MET A 190 11.61 -52.85 14.98
C MET A 190 12.76 -53.86 15.00
N PHE A 191 13.57 -53.92 13.92
CA PHE A 191 14.75 -54.80 13.85
C PHE A 191 15.87 -54.37 14.81
N ALA A 192 15.96 -53.08 15.15
CA ALA A 192 16.89 -52.55 16.15
C ALA A 192 16.45 -52.80 17.61
N GLY A 193 15.34 -53.52 17.84
CA GLY A 193 14.84 -53.88 19.18
C GLY A 193 13.83 -52.90 19.77
N PHE A 194 13.48 -51.81 19.08
CA PHE A 194 12.52 -50.80 19.52
C PHE A 194 11.13 -51.03 18.89
N PHE A 195 10.51 -52.17 19.21
CA PHE A 195 9.27 -52.63 18.55
C PHE A 195 8.11 -51.62 18.64
N LEU A 196 7.83 -51.10 19.83
CA LEU A 196 6.75 -50.12 20.06
C LEU A 196 6.99 -48.80 19.31
N THR A 197 8.23 -48.32 19.28
CA THR A 197 8.61 -47.09 18.57
C THR A 197 8.46 -47.27 17.06
N GLY A 198 8.91 -48.41 16.52
CA GLY A 198 8.75 -48.72 15.10
C GLY A 198 7.27 -48.83 14.69
N LEU A 199 6.43 -49.46 15.54
CA LEU A 199 4.99 -49.54 15.30
C LEU A 199 4.33 -48.15 15.27
N MET A 200 4.68 -47.27 16.22
CA MET A 200 4.16 -45.90 16.28
C MET A 200 4.57 -45.06 15.07
N VAL A 201 5.79 -45.23 14.57
CA VAL A 201 6.25 -44.55 13.34
C VAL A 201 5.41 -45.00 12.14
N ILE A 202 5.17 -46.30 11.98
CA ILE A 202 4.32 -46.81 10.88
C ILE A 202 2.90 -46.23 11.00
N ILE A 203 2.29 -46.28 12.19
CA ILE A 203 0.93 -45.78 12.40
C ILE A 203 0.84 -44.27 12.13
N ALA A 204 1.83 -43.47 12.57
CA ALA A 204 1.85 -42.03 12.35
C ALA A 204 1.92 -41.68 10.85
N PHE A 205 2.80 -42.33 10.09
CA PHE A 205 2.93 -42.08 8.65
C PHE A 205 1.73 -42.59 7.85
N PHE A 206 1.13 -43.73 8.21
CA PHE A 206 -0.06 -44.24 7.53
C PHE A 206 -1.34 -43.48 7.93
N GLY A 207 -1.47 -43.06 9.19
CA GLY A 207 -2.62 -42.29 9.68
C GLY A 207 -2.72 -40.90 9.02
N VAL A 208 -1.61 -40.18 8.91
CA VAL A 208 -1.55 -38.87 8.25
C VAL A 208 -1.86 -38.98 6.75
N ASN A 209 -1.36 -40.02 6.08
CA ASN A 209 -1.62 -40.27 4.66
C ASN A 209 -3.07 -40.70 4.36
N SER A 210 -3.71 -41.47 5.25
CA SER A 210 -5.10 -41.93 5.09
C SER A 210 -6.11 -40.78 5.20
N TYR A 211 -5.88 -39.88 6.16
CA TYR A 211 -6.73 -38.71 6.39
C TYR A 211 -6.69 -37.71 5.23
N THR A 212 -5.50 -37.49 4.64
CA THR A 212 -5.33 -36.59 3.49
C THR A 212 -5.89 -37.17 2.19
N LEU A 213 -5.84 -38.50 1.97
CA LEU A 213 -6.45 -39.14 0.80
C LEU A 213 -7.99 -39.04 0.81
N LEU A 214 -8.64 -39.23 1.97
CA LEU A 214 -10.09 -39.08 2.14
C LEU A 214 -10.58 -37.64 1.84
N ILE A 215 -9.81 -36.63 2.26
CA ILE A 215 -10.12 -35.22 1.98
C ILE A 215 -9.88 -34.88 0.49
N SER A 216 -8.90 -35.52 -0.16
CA SER A 216 -8.65 -35.29 -1.60
C SER A 216 -9.71 -35.93 -2.52
N GLY A 217 -10.31 -37.05 -2.10
CA GLY A 217 -11.32 -37.78 -2.88
C GLY A 217 -12.71 -37.13 -2.86
N SER A 218 -13.06 -36.45 -1.77
CA SER A 218 -14.38 -35.81 -1.58
C SER A 218 -14.55 -34.49 -2.36
N ARG A 219 -13.47 -33.87 -2.84
CA ARG A 219 -13.52 -32.64 -3.66
C ARG A 219 -13.56 -32.88 -5.17
N LEU A 220 -13.44 -34.14 -5.62
CA LEU A 220 -13.30 -34.49 -7.04
C LEU A 220 -14.51 -35.26 -7.61
N THR A 221 -15.67 -35.23 -6.97
CA THR A 221 -16.91 -35.68 -7.63
C THR A 221 -17.48 -34.51 -8.44
N PRO A 222 -17.33 -34.47 -9.78
CA PRO A 222 -18.03 -33.48 -10.57
C PRO A 222 -19.54 -33.70 -10.43
N GLN A 223 -20.27 -32.69 -9.96
CA GLN A 223 -21.71 -32.61 -10.17
C GLN A 223 -21.93 -32.62 -11.69
N HIS A 224 -22.42 -33.75 -12.20
CA HIS A 224 -23.02 -33.79 -13.53
C HIS A 224 -24.33 -32.99 -13.44
N GLN A 225 -24.25 -31.68 -13.72
CA GLN A 225 -25.43 -30.91 -14.12
C GLN A 225 -25.78 -31.35 -15.54
N THR A 226 -26.65 -32.34 -15.66
CA THR A 226 -27.46 -32.53 -16.87
C THR A 226 -28.39 -31.32 -16.98
N ILE A 227 -28.05 -30.41 -17.89
CA ILE A 227 -28.98 -29.42 -18.42
C ILE A 227 -29.87 -30.18 -19.42
N ASN A 228 -31.16 -30.31 -19.09
CA ASN A 228 -32.28 -30.45 -20.01
C ASN A 228 -33.47 -29.73 -19.39
#